data_AF-A0A4R5BTB3-F1
#
_entry.id   AF-A0A4R5BTB3-F1
#
_cell.length_a   1.000
_cell.length_b   1.000
_cell.length_c   1.000
_cell.angle_alpha   90.00
_cell.angle_beta   90.00
_cell.angle_gamma   90.00
#
_symmetry.space_group_name_H-M   'P 1'
#
loop_
_entity.id
_entity.type
_entity.pdbx_description
1 polymer ?
#
loop_
_entity_poly.entity_id
_entity_poly.type
_entity_poly.pdbx_seq_one_letter_code
_entity_poly.pdbx_strand_id
1 'polypeptide(L)'
;MRIPELPPVHEAWLPREHPLHRPRHGRRQLVALICALAFFSAPLSSWLFGARPEQLENRPLAEFPSVTEGFGFFTGLNGWATDHLPFRKGAVQAVNGISRGVFGEPAPLAGGSHSSPVGAGQVDAKPPIDESVFPPVIEGGDGWLYLGHDVSYRCVPSRSTKEVIAGLRAWRKSVESSGRRFQLVIAPDKSTVYPEHLPETYPGEDCSVAEREAFWREVPKATGAIDLRAPLRQTAERNGRPIYHDIDTHWTHEGGATMVYQLAERLSPGITGTWKMAPSRQYPHTADIPDLLGQDRTVPIQAYSLAPDGGVDNTQFKPSDFHQPLHLKSSPKTGMITDPVRMVGDSFTQFASPYLAATYADIAITHPDNIATNTQATANFLAEGETITFELSERFVAGGRYPLLDPATAAEVGRVLAAHPVR
;
A
#
# COMPACT_ATOMS: atom_id res chain seq x y z
N MET A 1 -16.93 71.90 -34.57
CA MET A 1 -17.84 70.75 -34.79
C MET A 1 -17.24 69.52 -34.15
N ARG A 2 -17.87 68.96 -33.11
CA ARG A 2 -17.48 67.64 -32.58
C ARG A 2 -18.22 66.59 -33.40
N ILE A 3 -17.47 65.65 -34.01
CA ILE A 3 -18.04 64.49 -34.68
C ILE A 3 -18.64 63.61 -33.57
N PRO A 4 -19.89 63.14 -33.68
CA PRO A 4 -20.45 62.22 -32.69
C PRO A 4 -19.70 60.89 -32.80
N GLU A 5 -19.02 60.49 -31.72
CA GLU A 5 -18.50 59.13 -31.59
C GLU A 5 -19.68 58.16 -31.51
N LEU A 6 -19.72 57.21 -32.43
CA LEU A 6 -20.65 56.10 -32.37
C LEU A 6 -20.32 55.23 -31.15
N PRO A 7 -21.34 54.69 -30.45
CA PRO A 7 -21.09 53.82 -29.31
C PRO A 7 -20.25 52.60 -29.74
N PRO A 8 -19.32 52.11 -28.90
CA PRO A 8 -18.51 50.95 -29.23
C PRO A 8 -19.42 49.71 -29.37
N VAL A 9 -19.60 49.26 -30.61
CA VAL A 9 -20.33 48.02 -30.93
C VAL A 9 -19.32 46.90 -31.14
N HIS A 10 -19.54 45.76 -30.45
CA HIS A 10 -18.69 44.58 -30.61
C HIS A 10 -18.72 44.10 -32.08
N GLU A 11 -17.57 43.74 -32.63
CA GLU A 11 -17.36 43.34 -34.03
C GLU A 11 -18.28 42.23 -34.58
N ALA A 12 -18.94 41.49 -33.69
CA ALA A 12 -19.87 40.43 -34.05
C ALA A 12 -21.31 40.90 -34.31
N TRP A 13 -21.60 42.16 -33.99
CA TRP A 13 -22.92 42.78 -34.12
C TRP A 13 -22.94 43.77 -35.29
N LEU A 14 -21.82 43.91 -36.00
CA LEU A 14 -21.72 44.66 -37.24
C LEU A 14 -22.47 43.93 -38.37
N PRO A 15 -22.99 44.63 -39.38
CA PRO A 15 -23.57 44.00 -40.56
C PRO A 15 -22.56 43.04 -41.22
N ARG A 16 -23.03 41.93 -41.80
CA ARG A 16 -22.14 40.90 -42.39
C ARG A 16 -21.22 41.41 -43.50
N GLU A 17 -21.63 42.50 -44.16
CA GLU A 17 -20.89 43.18 -45.23
C GLU A 17 -19.81 44.12 -44.69
N HIS A 18 -19.79 44.38 -43.38
CA HIS A 18 -18.82 45.27 -42.75
C HIS A 18 -17.43 44.59 -42.70
N PRO A 19 -16.33 45.27 -43.10
CA PRO A 19 -14.99 44.67 -43.19
C PRO A 19 -14.45 44.13 -41.86
N LEU A 20 -14.92 44.70 -40.75
CA LEU A 20 -14.56 44.31 -39.39
C LEU A 20 -15.56 43.31 -38.76
N HIS A 21 -16.55 42.81 -39.51
CA HIS A 21 -17.49 41.83 -38.95
C HIS A 21 -16.78 40.50 -38.67
N ARG A 22 -16.71 40.13 -37.39
CA ARG A 22 -16.21 38.82 -36.94
C ARG A 22 -17.38 38.03 -36.34
N PRO A 23 -17.86 36.95 -36.98
CA PRO A 23 -18.99 36.19 -36.44
C PRO A 23 -18.62 35.59 -35.07
N ARG A 24 -19.50 35.77 -34.08
CA ARG A 24 -19.30 35.31 -32.69
C ARG A 24 -19.15 33.79 -32.54
N HIS A 25 -19.56 33.03 -33.57
CA HIS A 25 -19.48 31.56 -33.62
C HIS A 25 -19.14 31.08 -35.04
N GLY A 26 -17.87 31.14 -35.44
CA GLY A 26 -17.41 30.46 -36.65
C GLY A 26 -17.52 28.93 -36.53
N ARG A 27 -17.45 28.18 -37.64
CA ARG A 27 -17.51 26.69 -37.63
C ARG A 27 -16.56 26.04 -36.62
N ARG A 28 -15.37 26.61 -36.40
CA ARG A 28 -14.39 26.12 -35.40
C ARG A 28 -14.83 26.37 -33.95
N GLN A 29 -15.48 27.50 -33.67
CA GLN A 29 -16.05 27.79 -32.34
C GLN A 29 -17.27 26.92 -32.06
N LEU A 30 -18.07 26.59 -33.07
CA LEU A 30 -19.19 25.66 -32.91
C LEU A 30 -18.69 24.26 -32.52
N VAL A 31 -17.63 23.75 -33.17
CA VAL A 31 -17.01 22.47 -32.82
C VAL A 31 -16.46 22.52 -31.39
N ALA A 32 -15.74 23.58 -31.02
CA ALA A 32 -15.24 23.74 -29.66
C ALA A 32 -16.38 23.80 -28.62
N LEU A 33 -17.49 24.48 -28.93
CA LEU A 33 -18.66 24.55 -28.07
C LEU A 33 -19.34 23.18 -27.92
N ILE A 34 -19.48 22.42 -29.00
CA ILE A 34 -20.03 21.06 -28.98
C ILE A 34 -19.14 20.13 -28.15
N CYS A 35 -17.81 20.19 -28.35
CA CYS A 35 -16.86 19.43 -27.55
C CYS A 35 -16.92 19.81 -26.07
N ALA A 36 -17.02 21.11 -25.76
CA ALA A 36 -17.16 21.58 -24.38
C ALA A 36 -18.48 21.10 -23.76
N LEU A 37 -19.60 21.26 -24.47
CA LEU A 37 -20.90 20.75 -24.03
C LEU A 37 -20.84 19.26 -23.77
N ALA A 38 -20.34 18.46 -24.70
CA ALA A 38 -20.18 17.02 -24.54
C ALA A 38 -19.27 16.68 -23.35
N PHE A 39 -18.15 17.36 -23.19
CA PHE A 39 -17.21 17.15 -22.08
C PHE A 39 -17.86 17.42 -20.71
N PHE A 40 -18.57 18.54 -20.56
CA PHE A 40 -19.22 18.91 -19.30
C PHE A 40 -20.53 18.17 -19.04
N SER A 41 -21.27 17.77 -20.09
CA SER A 41 -22.54 17.05 -19.94
C SER A 41 -22.37 15.54 -19.88
N ALA A 42 -21.25 14.97 -20.35
CA ALA A 42 -21.05 13.53 -20.38
C ALA A 42 -21.11 12.89 -18.98
N PRO A 43 -20.43 13.39 -17.92
CA PRO A 43 -20.49 12.77 -16.61
C PRO A 43 -21.91 12.72 -16.03
N LEU A 44 -22.65 13.82 -16.14
CA LEU A 44 -24.06 13.92 -15.73
C LEU A 44 -24.96 12.97 -16.53
N SER A 45 -24.78 12.91 -17.85
CA SER A 45 -25.57 12.03 -18.72
C SER A 45 -25.28 10.57 -18.39
N SER A 46 -24.01 10.19 -18.25
CA SER A 46 -23.60 8.85 -17.85
C SER A 46 -24.17 8.44 -16.50
N TRP A 47 -24.18 9.34 -15.51
CA TRP A 47 -24.79 9.07 -14.21
C TRP A 47 -26.32 8.87 -14.30
N LEU A 48 -27.02 9.65 -15.13
CA LEU A 48 -28.46 9.50 -15.40
C LEU A 48 -28.79 8.15 -16.06
N PHE A 49 -27.91 7.63 -16.92
CA PHE A 49 -28.06 6.32 -17.57
C PHE A 49 -27.50 5.15 -16.75
N GLY A 50 -27.28 5.35 -15.44
CA GLY A 50 -26.98 4.27 -14.51
C GLY A 50 -25.50 3.97 -14.30
N ALA A 51 -24.58 4.75 -14.88
CA ALA A 51 -23.19 4.67 -14.50
C ALA A 51 -23.02 5.12 -13.04
N ARG A 52 -22.21 4.39 -12.27
CA ARG A 52 -21.94 4.67 -10.86
C ARG A 52 -20.43 4.77 -10.66
N PRO A 53 -19.97 5.64 -9.76
CA PRO A 53 -18.57 5.66 -9.37
C PRO A 53 -18.21 4.35 -8.68
N GLU A 54 -17.06 3.80 -9.05
CA GLU A 54 -16.48 2.61 -8.45
C GLU A 54 -15.31 3.02 -7.56
N GLN A 55 -15.08 2.27 -6.49
CA GLN A 55 -13.89 2.46 -5.67
C GLN A 55 -12.66 2.08 -6.49
N LEU A 56 -11.68 2.98 -6.52
CA LEU A 56 -10.33 2.74 -7.03
C LEU A 56 -9.39 2.68 -5.81
N GLU A 57 -8.40 1.79 -5.81
CA GLU A 57 -7.35 1.74 -4.77
C GLU A 57 -7.79 1.31 -3.35
N ASN A 58 -8.81 0.42 -3.19
CA ASN A 58 -9.29 -0.08 -1.88
C ASN A 58 -9.61 1.01 -0.83
N ARG A 59 -9.77 2.27 -1.26
CA ARG A 59 -10.16 3.39 -0.41
C ARG A 59 -11.65 3.65 -0.58
N PRO A 60 -12.40 3.93 0.49
CA PRO A 60 -13.77 4.41 0.36
C PRO A 60 -13.78 5.71 -0.46
N LEU A 61 -14.82 5.90 -1.27
CA LEU A 61 -15.00 7.16 -2.00
C LEU A 61 -15.04 8.31 -1.01
N ALA A 62 -14.31 9.39 -1.30
CA ALA A 62 -14.31 10.59 -0.44
C ALA A 62 -15.75 11.04 -0.14
N GLU A 63 -16.08 11.31 1.12
CA GLU A 63 -17.41 11.80 1.48
C GLU A 63 -17.67 13.21 0.92
N PHE A 64 -18.95 13.57 0.72
CA PHE A 64 -19.30 14.91 0.30
C PHE A 64 -18.91 15.91 1.40
N PRO A 65 -18.06 16.91 1.11
CA PRO A 65 -17.53 17.78 2.15
C PRO A 65 -18.65 18.59 2.81
N SER A 66 -18.55 18.77 4.12
CA SER A 66 -19.58 19.51 4.85
C SER A 66 -19.54 20.99 4.50
N VAL A 67 -20.71 21.56 4.20
CA VAL A 67 -20.89 23.00 3.97
C VAL A 67 -20.60 23.85 5.22
N THR A 68 -20.50 23.23 6.40
CA THR A 68 -20.18 23.90 7.66
C THR A 68 -18.67 24.06 7.90
N GLU A 69 -17.81 23.48 7.06
CA GLU A 69 -16.34 23.51 7.21
C GLU A 69 -15.66 24.75 6.60
N GLY A 70 -16.45 25.74 6.15
CA GLY A 70 -15.91 26.99 5.60
C GLY A 70 -15.03 26.75 4.37
N PHE A 71 -13.74 27.13 4.43
CA PHE A 71 -12.81 26.91 3.33
C PHE A 71 -12.49 25.42 3.09
N GLY A 72 -12.67 24.58 4.12
CA GLY A 72 -12.53 23.12 4.04
C GLY A 72 -13.48 22.47 3.02
N PHE A 73 -14.65 23.08 2.80
CA PHE A 73 -15.61 22.65 1.77
C PHE A 73 -14.97 22.66 0.37
N PHE A 74 -14.27 23.74 0.02
CA PHE A 74 -13.68 23.90 -1.32
C PHE A 74 -12.46 23.00 -1.52
N THR A 75 -11.67 22.77 -0.47
CA THR A 75 -10.53 21.84 -0.54
C THR A 75 -10.97 20.38 -0.63
N GLY A 76 -12.07 20.00 0.03
CA GLY A 76 -12.64 18.66 -0.04
C GLY A 76 -13.41 18.38 -1.33
N LEU A 77 -13.96 19.41 -1.98
CA LEU A 77 -14.80 19.26 -3.18
C LEU A 77 -14.02 18.66 -4.37
N ASN A 78 -12.73 18.98 -4.51
CA ASN A 78 -11.91 18.45 -5.59
C ASN A 78 -11.70 16.93 -5.46
N GLY A 79 -11.42 16.47 -4.23
CA GLY A 79 -11.27 15.04 -3.92
C GLY A 79 -12.59 14.28 -4.15
N TRP A 80 -13.69 14.80 -3.60
CA TRP A 80 -15.03 14.23 -3.81
C TRP A 80 -15.40 14.15 -5.30
N ALA A 81 -15.25 15.27 -6.03
CA ALA A 81 -15.61 15.34 -7.45
C ALA A 81 -14.78 14.36 -8.28
N THR A 82 -13.49 14.22 -7.98
CA THR A 82 -12.59 13.29 -8.69
C THR A 82 -12.94 11.83 -8.41
N ASP A 83 -13.32 11.49 -7.18
CA ASP A 83 -13.73 10.12 -6.81
C ASP A 83 -15.12 9.76 -7.34
N HIS A 84 -15.99 10.74 -7.55
CA HIS A 84 -17.37 10.51 -8.01
C HIS A 84 -17.57 10.60 -9.54
N LEU A 85 -16.49 10.71 -10.32
CA LEU A 85 -16.56 10.71 -11.78
C LEU A 85 -16.79 9.29 -12.35
N PRO A 86 -17.91 9.03 -13.07
CA PRO A 86 -18.12 7.76 -13.75
C PRO A 86 -17.04 7.50 -14.81
N PHE A 87 -16.67 6.23 -15.02
CA PHE A 87 -15.66 5.80 -16.01
C PHE A 87 -14.25 6.36 -15.82
N ARG A 88 -13.91 6.90 -14.63
CA ARG A 88 -12.55 7.36 -14.32
C ARG A 88 -11.48 6.33 -14.67
N LYS A 89 -11.73 5.06 -14.35
CA LYS A 89 -10.87 3.93 -14.71
C LYS A 89 -10.63 3.82 -16.22
N GLY A 90 -11.70 3.85 -17.02
CA GLY A 90 -11.62 3.83 -18.48
C GLY A 90 -10.90 5.05 -19.07
N ALA A 91 -11.07 6.24 -18.46
CA ALA A 91 -10.34 7.44 -18.86
C ALA A 91 -8.84 7.33 -18.57
N VAL A 92 -8.47 6.84 -17.38
CA VAL A 92 -7.07 6.56 -17.01
C VAL A 92 -6.45 5.55 -17.98
N GLN A 93 -7.15 4.45 -18.30
CA GLN A 93 -6.71 3.46 -19.28
C GLN A 93 -6.52 4.05 -20.68
N ALA A 94 -7.45 4.87 -21.15
CA ALA A 94 -7.38 5.49 -22.47
C ALA A 94 -6.21 6.48 -22.58
N VAL A 95 -6.02 7.33 -21.56
CA VAL A 95 -4.90 8.28 -21.51
C VAL A 95 -3.56 7.54 -21.45
N ASN A 96 -3.45 6.50 -20.62
CA ASN A 96 -2.27 5.66 -20.53
C ASN A 96 -1.99 4.92 -21.86
N GLY A 97 -3.02 4.40 -22.52
CA GLY A 97 -2.91 3.76 -23.84
C GLY A 97 -2.44 4.72 -24.95
N ILE A 98 -2.97 5.95 -24.97
CA ILE A 98 -2.50 6.99 -25.89
C ILE A 98 -1.05 7.37 -25.57
N SER A 99 -0.72 7.54 -24.29
CA SER A 99 0.63 7.93 -23.88
C SER A 99 1.67 6.88 -24.30
N ARG A 100 1.40 5.60 -24.01
CA ARG A 100 2.28 4.50 -24.42
C ARG A 100 2.36 4.35 -25.93
N GLY A 101 1.23 4.52 -26.64
CA GLY A 101 1.17 4.38 -28.09
C GLY A 101 1.86 5.53 -28.85
N VAL A 102 1.82 6.75 -28.32
CA VAL A 102 2.33 7.96 -29.00
C VAL A 102 3.72 8.36 -28.49
N PHE A 103 3.96 8.27 -27.19
CA PHE A 103 5.17 8.78 -26.54
C PHE A 103 6.08 7.65 -26.02
N GLY A 104 5.62 6.39 -26.03
CA GLY A 104 6.41 5.26 -25.53
C GLY A 104 6.56 5.22 -24.00
N GLU A 105 5.88 6.11 -23.29
CA GLU A 105 5.94 6.25 -21.84
C GLU A 105 4.53 6.18 -21.22
N PRO A 106 4.38 5.65 -19.99
CA PRO A 106 3.12 5.69 -19.26
C PRO A 106 2.66 7.13 -19.06
N ALA A 107 1.34 7.34 -18.99
CA ALA A 107 0.81 8.66 -18.66
C ALA A 107 1.20 9.03 -17.21
N PRO A 108 1.51 10.31 -16.92
CA PRO A 108 1.72 10.76 -15.55
C PRO A 108 0.40 10.64 -14.77
N LEU A 109 0.29 9.62 -13.92
CA LEU A 109 -0.85 9.40 -13.06
C LEU A 109 -0.56 10.07 -11.71
N ALA A 110 -1.26 11.18 -11.46
CA ALA A 110 -1.18 11.97 -10.23
C ALA A 110 0.22 12.46 -9.85
N GLY A 111 0.71 13.46 -10.58
CA GLY A 111 1.73 14.39 -10.11
C GLY A 111 1.23 15.80 -10.36
N GLY A 112 0.89 16.55 -9.30
CA GLY A 112 0.58 17.97 -9.45
C GLY A 112 1.79 18.65 -10.08
N SER A 113 1.62 19.28 -11.24
CA SER A 113 2.66 20.11 -11.82
C SER A 113 2.95 21.26 -10.85
N HIS A 114 3.97 21.14 -10.02
CA HIS A 114 4.51 22.25 -9.24
C HIS A 114 5.36 23.15 -10.15
N SER A 115 4.77 23.67 -11.21
CA SER A 115 5.24 24.93 -11.75
C SER A 115 4.64 26.02 -10.87
N SER A 116 5.44 26.59 -9.98
CA SER A 116 5.06 27.84 -9.29
C SER A 116 4.57 28.84 -10.34
N PRO A 117 3.47 29.58 -10.08
CA PRO A 117 3.04 30.62 -11.00
C PRO A 117 4.21 31.58 -11.24
N VAL A 118 4.45 31.91 -12.50
CA VAL A 118 5.51 32.82 -12.93
C VAL A 118 5.38 34.12 -12.12
N GLY A 119 6.35 34.40 -11.24
CA GLY A 119 6.38 35.63 -10.42
C GLY A 119 6.52 35.45 -8.90
N ALA A 120 6.49 34.22 -8.36
CA ALA A 120 6.87 33.99 -6.97
C ALA A 120 8.40 33.87 -6.85
N GLY A 121 9.02 34.75 -6.05
CA GLY A 121 10.47 34.85 -5.92
C GLY A 121 11.16 33.53 -5.59
N GLN A 122 12.37 33.36 -6.13
CA GLN A 122 13.27 32.28 -5.75
C GLN A 122 13.56 32.34 -4.25
N VAL A 123 13.07 31.33 -3.53
CA VAL A 123 13.55 30.99 -2.20
C VAL A 123 14.73 30.03 -2.39
N ASP A 124 15.93 30.44 -1.95
CA ASP A 124 17.19 29.69 -2.09
C ASP A 124 17.26 28.40 -1.25
N ALA A 125 16.18 28.03 -0.56
CA ALA A 125 16.06 26.73 0.09
C ALA A 125 15.48 25.73 -0.91
N LYS A 126 16.26 24.71 -1.28
CA LYS A 126 15.73 23.54 -2.01
C LYS A 126 14.58 23.00 -1.16
N PRO A 127 13.31 23.03 -1.63
CA PRO A 127 12.20 22.57 -0.82
C PRO A 127 12.45 21.11 -0.40
N PRO A 128 12.00 20.71 0.82
CA PRO A 128 12.05 19.30 1.21
C PRO A 128 11.39 18.46 0.10
N ILE A 129 12.00 17.33 -0.22
CA ILE A 129 11.49 16.42 -1.24
C ILE A 129 10.08 16.00 -0.81
N ASP A 130 9.09 16.35 -1.62
CA ASP A 130 7.69 16.01 -1.38
C ASP A 130 7.44 14.59 -1.90
N GLU A 131 6.65 13.80 -1.18
CA GLU A 131 6.30 12.44 -1.60
C GLU A 131 5.61 12.37 -2.98
N SER A 132 4.89 13.42 -3.38
CA SER A 132 4.23 13.52 -4.69
C SER A 132 5.19 13.56 -5.89
N VAL A 133 6.50 13.71 -5.65
CA VAL A 133 7.51 13.66 -6.73
C VAL A 133 7.88 12.24 -7.12
N PHE A 134 7.51 11.23 -6.31
CA PHE A 134 7.73 9.83 -6.63
C PHE A 134 6.52 9.28 -7.39
N PRO A 135 6.72 8.56 -8.50
CA PRO A 135 5.61 7.95 -9.21
C PRO A 135 4.98 6.85 -8.35
N PRO A 136 3.64 6.63 -8.42
CA PRO A 136 2.98 5.58 -7.65
C PRO A 136 3.44 4.17 -8.07
N VAL A 137 3.96 4.02 -9.29
CA VAL A 137 4.50 2.77 -9.84
C VAL A 137 5.83 3.05 -10.52
N ILE A 138 6.81 2.18 -10.28
CA ILE A 138 8.09 2.15 -10.99
C ILE A 138 8.08 0.95 -11.93
N GLU A 139 8.22 1.19 -13.23
CA GLU A 139 8.27 0.15 -14.26
C GLU A 139 9.70 -0.38 -14.41
N GLY A 140 9.87 -1.67 -14.15
CA GLY A 140 11.12 -2.39 -14.23
C GLY A 140 11.32 -3.15 -15.54
N GLY A 141 12.43 -3.89 -15.61
CA GLY A 141 12.72 -4.81 -16.72
C GLY A 141 11.75 -5.99 -16.77
N ASP A 142 11.58 -6.58 -17.96
CA ASP A 142 10.79 -7.80 -18.18
C ASP A 142 9.34 -7.76 -17.67
N GLY A 143 8.76 -6.56 -17.58
CA GLY A 143 7.37 -6.36 -17.16
C GLY A 143 7.15 -6.32 -15.64
N TRP A 144 8.23 -6.31 -14.85
CA TRP A 144 8.14 -6.11 -13.40
C TRP A 144 7.62 -4.71 -13.08
N LEU A 145 6.72 -4.61 -12.11
CA LEU A 145 6.22 -3.35 -11.57
C LEU A 145 6.57 -3.26 -10.10
N TYR A 146 6.97 -2.09 -9.61
CA TYR A 146 7.27 -1.86 -8.21
C TYR A 146 6.38 -0.76 -7.66
N LEU A 147 6.03 -0.86 -6.37
CA LEU A 147 5.27 0.18 -5.69
C LEU A 147 6.17 1.38 -5.45
N GLY A 148 5.71 2.58 -5.82
CA GLY A 148 6.43 3.83 -5.57
C GLY A 148 6.76 4.06 -4.10
N HIS A 149 5.89 3.59 -3.20
CA HIS A 149 6.10 3.67 -1.76
C HIS A 149 7.27 2.83 -1.24
N ASP A 150 7.80 1.88 -2.03
CA ASP A 150 9.10 1.26 -1.73
C ASP A 150 10.21 2.33 -1.65
N VAL A 151 10.09 3.43 -2.40
CA VAL A 151 11.07 4.52 -2.47
C VAL A 151 10.60 5.72 -1.64
N SER A 152 9.36 6.18 -1.85
CA SER A 152 8.91 7.45 -1.26
C SER A 152 8.89 7.39 0.27
N TYR A 153 8.46 6.28 0.87
CA TYR A 153 8.34 6.19 2.33
C TYR A 153 9.70 6.25 3.02
N ARG A 154 10.73 5.61 2.46
CA ARG A 154 12.09 5.68 3.04
C ARG A 154 12.80 6.99 2.74
N CYS A 155 12.52 7.62 1.61
CA CYS A 155 13.14 8.90 1.23
C CYS A 155 12.48 10.13 1.85
N VAL A 156 11.20 10.02 2.21
CA VAL A 156 10.44 11.04 2.92
C VAL A 156 9.81 10.39 4.14
N PRO A 157 10.63 9.99 5.14
CA PRO A 157 10.12 9.27 6.29
C PRO A 157 9.38 10.22 7.25
N SER A 158 8.30 9.71 7.85
CA SER A 158 7.54 10.44 8.87
C SER A 158 8.20 10.41 10.26
N ARG A 159 9.12 9.47 10.47
CA ARG A 159 9.92 9.31 11.70
C ARG A 159 11.34 8.92 11.31
N SER A 160 12.33 9.40 12.05
CA SER A 160 13.71 8.99 11.85
C SER A 160 13.92 7.51 12.22
N THR A 161 14.94 6.88 11.65
CA THR A 161 15.34 5.49 11.98
C THR A 161 15.54 5.28 13.49
N LYS A 162 16.04 6.30 14.20
CA LYS A 162 16.21 6.26 15.67
C LYS A 162 14.87 6.17 16.40
N GLU A 163 13.87 6.94 15.96
CA GLU A 163 12.52 6.91 16.53
C GLU A 163 11.82 5.58 16.22
N VAL A 164 11.97 5.06 15.00
CA VAL A 164 11.47 3.73 14.61
C VAL A 164 12.06 2.64 15.52
N ILE A 165 13.38 2.62 15.71
CA ILE A 165 14.06 1.67 16.61
C ILE A 165 13.55 1.83 18.05
N ALA A 166 13.37 3.06 18.53
CA ALA A 166 12.87 3.33 19.87
C ALA A 166 11.45 2.78 20.08
N GLY A 167 10.55 3.00 19.11
CA GLY A 167 9.19 2.47 19.13
C GLY A 167 9.14 0.94 19.17
N LEU A 168 9.88 0.28 18.27
CA LEU A 168 9.94 -1.19 18.24
C LEU A 168 10.55 -1.79 19.51
N ARG A 169 11.57 -1.13 20.08
CA ARG A 169 12.15 -1.55 21.37
C ARG A 169 11.21 -1.32 22.54
N ALA A 170 10.38 -0.28 22.50
CA ALA A 170 9.36 -0.03 23.51
C ALA A 170 8.34 -1.17 23.52
N TRP A 171 7.89 -1.63 22.35
CA TRP A 171 7.03 -2.82 22.24
C TRP A 171 7.66 -4.07 22.83
N ARG A 172 8.89 -4.40 22.43
CA ARG A 172 9.62 -5.56 22.98
C ARG A 172 9.67 -5.47 24.51
N LYS A 173 10.10 -4.32 25.05
CA LYS A 173 10.18 -4.09 26.49
C LYS A 173 8.83 -4.26 27.18
N SER A 174 7.77 -3.62 26.68
CA SER A 174 6.43 -3.70 27.27
C SER A 174 5.90 -5.14 27.28
N VAL A 175 6.01 -5.85 26.17
CA VAL A 175 5.55 -7.23 26.04
C VAL A 175 6.35 -8.17 26.94
N GLU A 176 7.68 -8.15 26.86
CA GLU A 176 8.54 -9.05 27.63
C GLU A 176 8.45 -8.78 29.14
N SER A 177 8.26 -7.52 29.55
CA SER A 177 8.03 -7.18 30.97
C SER A 177 6.72 -7.72 31.54
N SER A 178 5.76 -8.10 30.67
CA SER A 178 4.50 -8.74 31.08
C SER A 178 4.61 -10.27 31.22
N GLY A 179 5.80 -10.84 31.02
CA GLY A 179 6.05 -12.29 31.05
C GLY A 179 5.77 -13.01 29.72
N ARG A 180 5.42 -12.28 28.66
CA ARG A 180 5.13 -12.81 27.32
C ARG A 180 6.38 -12.87 26.46
N ARG A 181 6.39 -13.76 25.46
CA ARG A 181 7.42 -13.73 24.40
C ARG A 181 7.06 -12.68 23.35
N PHE A 182 8.06 -11.97 22.83
CA PHE A 182 7.89 -11.03 21.71
C PHE A 182 8.73 -11.42 20.50
N GLN A 183 8.08 -11.58 19.35
CA GLN A 183 8.74 -11.76 18.06
C GLN A 183 8.41 -10.60 17.12
N LEU A 184 9.40 -10.20 16.33
CA LEU A 184 9.25 -9.17 15.30
C LEU A 184 9.80 -9.73 14.00
N VAL A 185 8.99 -9.67 12.97
CA VAL A 185 9.33 -9.98 11.58
C VAL A 185 9.18 -8.68 10.80
N ILE A 186 10.20 -8.36 10.00
CA ILE A 186 10.09 -7.30 9.01
C ILE A 186 10.09 -7.97 7.65
N ALA A 187 8.96 -7.89 6.94
CA ALA A 187 8.84 -8.43 5.59
C ALA A 187 9.58 -7.48 4.63
N PRO A 188 10.63 -7.94 3.92
CA PRO A 188 11.33 -7.08 2.98
C PRO A 188 10.44 -6.68 1.82
N ASP A 189 10.69 -5.50 1.26
CA ASP A 189 9.98 -5.05 0.08
C ASP A 189 10.44 -5.84 -1.17
N LYS A 190 9.59 -5.93 -2.19
CA LYS A 190 9.95 -6.55 -3.47
C LYS A 190 11.20 -5.89 -4.07
N SER A 191 11.30 -4.57 -4.01
CA SER A 191 12.49 -3.82 -4.45
C SER A 191 13.76 -4.23 -3.71
N THR A 192 13.67 -4.65 -2.45
CA THR A 192 14.78 -5.14 -1.61
C THR A 192 15.22 -6.55 -1.97
N VAL A 193 14.28 -7.44 -2.25
CA VAL A 193 14.59 -8.85 -2.57
C VAL A 193 15.05 -9.00 -4.02
N TYR A 194 14.45 -8.24 -4.94
CA TYR A 194 14.71 -8.28 -6.37
C TYR A 194 15.06 -6.88 -6.93
N PRO A 195 16.17 -6.24 -6.50
CA PRO A 195 16.59 -4.96 -7.06
C PRO A 195 17.03 -5.06 -8.54
N GLU A 196 17.41 -6.24 -9.02
CA GLU A 196 17.92 -6.48 -10.37
C GLU A 196 16.89 -6.29 -11.49
N HIS A 197 15.59 -6.31 -11.18
CA HIS A 197 14.54 -5.99 -12.16
C HIS A 197 14.07 -4.52 -12.09
N LEU A 198 14.61 -3.69 -11.18
CA LEU A 198 14.39 -2.24 -11.24
C LEU A 198 15.04 -1.65 -12.51
N PRO A 199 14.53 -0.53 -13.05
CA PRO A 199 15.18 0.13 -14.17
C PRO A 199 16.56 0.69 -13.75
N GLU A 200 17.44 0.92 -14.72
CA GLU A 200 18.79 1.46 -14.49
C GLU A 200 18.77 2.80 -13.74
N THR A 201 17.71 3.60 -13.92
CA THR A 201 17.50 4.83 -13.17
C THR A 201 16.02 5.03 -12.85
N TYR A 202 15.69 5.54 -11.67
CA TYR A 202 14.33 5.93 -11.28
C TYR A 202 14.31 7.07 -10.26
N PRO A 203 13.20 7.82 -10.12
CA PRO A 203 13.08 8.89 -9.13
C PRO A 203 13.36 8.37 -7.71
N GLY A 204 14.37 8.92 -7.05
CA GLY A 204 14.74 8.55 -5.68
C GLY A 204 15.73 7.41 -5.52
N GLU A 205 16.31 6.90 -6.61
CA GLU A 205 17.23 5.75 -6.58
C GLU A 205 18.36 5.89 -5.55
N ASP A 206 19.18 6.94 -5.64
CA ASP A 206 20.34 7.15 -4.74
C ASP A 206 19.92 7.10 -3.26
N CYS A 207 18.83 7.78 -2.95
CA CYS A 207 18.27 7.80 -1.59
C CYS A 207 17.73 6.43 -1.20
N SER A 208 16.94 5.78 -2.06
CA SER A 208 16.30 4.49 -1.77
C SER A 208 17.35 3.40 -1.50
N VAL A 209 18.41 3.36 -2.30
CA VAL A 209 19.51 2.41 -2.12
C VAL A 209 20.23 2.67 -0.79
N ALA A 210 20.63 3.92 -0.52
CA ALA A 210 21.36 4.27 0.69
C ALA A 210 20.54 4.01 1.97
N GLU A 211 19.27 4.44 2.00
CA GLU A 211 18.39 4.27 3.16
C GLU A 211 18.02 2.80 3.39
N ARG A 212 17.81 2.02 2.32
CA ARG A 212 17.59 0.57 2.42
C ARG A 212 18.79 -0.16 3.04
N GLU A 213 20.00 0.15 2.57
CA GLU A 213 21.22 -0.46 3.12
C GLU A 213 21.41 -0.09 4.60
N ALA A 214 21.15 1.17 4.96
CA ALA A 214 21.19 1.62 6.34
C ALA A 214 20.15 0.91 7.21
N PHE A 215 18.90 0.85 6.74
CA PHE A 215 17.79 0.19 7.41
C PHE A 215 18.13 -1.25 7.77
N TRP A 216 18.54 -2.06 6.79
CA TRP A 216 18.81 -3.48 7.00
C TRP A 216 20.11 -3.75 7.77
N ARG A 217 21.04 -2.79 7.80
CA ARG A 217 22.24 -2.87 8.65
C ARG A 217 21.92 -2.62 10.12
N GLU A 218 20.96 -1.73 10.40
CA GLU A 218 20.75 -1.16 11.74
C GLU A 218 19.50 -1.69 12.43
N VAL A 219 18.34 -1.67 11.77
CA VAL A 219 17.03 -1.92 12.40
C VAL A 219 16.89 -3.36 12.90
N PRO A 220 17.15 -4.43 12.11
CA PRO A 220 17.02 -5.80 12.61
C PRO A 220 17.94 -6.07 13.80
N LYS A 221 19.21 -5.62 13.71
CA LYS A 221 20.20 -5.78 14.78
C LYS A 221 19.77 -5.07 16.06
N ALA A 222 19.24 -3.85 15.96
CA ALA A 222 18.85 -3.04 17.12
C ALA A 222 17.55 -3.49 17.79
N THR A 223 16.67 -4.18 17.06
CA THR A 223 15.32 -4.56 17.52
C THR A 223 15.16 -6.07 17.76
N GLY A 224 16.12 -6.88 17.28
CA GLY A 224 16.03 -8.33 17.27
C GLY A 224 14.99 -8.86 16.30
N ALA A 225 14.67 -8.09 15.24
CA ALA A 225 13.78 -8.54 14.18
C ALA A 225 14.40 -9.72 13.40
N ILE A 226 13.54 -10.63 12.94
CA ILE A 226 13.92 -11.71 12.05
C ILE A 226 14.17 -11.11 10.65
N ASP A 227 15.39 -11.22 10.15
CA ASP A 227 15.76 -10.83 8.78
C ASP A 227 15.42 -11.98 7.81
N LEU A 228 14.37 -11.78 7.01
CA LEU A 228 13.90 -12.79 6.06
C LEU A 228 14.62 -12.76 4.70
N ARG A 229 15.49 -11.78 4.42
CA ARG A 229 16.06 -11.62 3.08
C ARG A 229 16.85 -12.83 2.62
N ALA A 230 17.70 -13.38 3.49
CA ALA A 230 18.47 -14.58 3.17
C ALA A 230 17.59 -15.85 3.06
N PRO A 231 16.71 -16.15 4.03
CA PRO A 231 15.76 -17.25 3.90
C PRO A 231 14.91 -17.19 2.62
N LEU A 232 14.37 -16.02 2.25
CA LEU A 232 13.54 -15.87 1.05
C LEU A 232 14.34 -16.15 -0.23
N ARG A 233 15.57 -15.61 -0.35
CA ARG A 233 16.44 -15.92 -1.49
C ARG A 233 16.76 -17.42 -1.58
N GLN A 234 17.06 -18.06 -0.45
CA GLN A 234 17.32 -19.50 -0.42
C GLN A 234 16.09 -20.32 -0.88
N THR A 235 14.89 -19.93 -0.45
CA THR A 235 13.65 -20.57 -0.93
C THR A 235 13.46 -20.35 -2.43
N ALA A 236 13.73 -19.14 -2.94
CA ALA A 236 13.63 -18.81 -4.36
C ALA A 236 14.57 -19.70 -5.20
N GLU A 237 15.85 -19.77 -4.81
CA GLU A 237 16.89 -20.58 -5.45
C GLU A 237 16.53 -22.06 -5.45
N ARG A 238 16.11 -22.59 -4.29
CA ARG A 238 15.72 -23.99 -4.15
C ARG A 238 14.54 -24.37 -5.05
N ASN A 239 13.59 -23.46 -5.21
CA ASN A 239 12.36 -23.71 -5.97
C ASN A 239 12.48 -23.34 -7.45
N GLY A 240 13.58 -22.66 -7.85
CA GLY A 240 13.79 -22.19 -9.21
C GLY A 240 12.76 -21.15 -9.68
N ARG A 241 12.17 -20.38 -8.76
CA ARG A 241 11.19 -19.33 -9.07
C ARG A 241 11.19 -18.19 -8.05
N PRO A 242 10.79 -16.97 -8.43
CA PRO A 242 10.71 -15.84 -7.51
C PRO A 242 9.71 -16.04 -6.36
N ILE A 243 9.95 -15.35 -5.26
CA ILE A 243 9.11 -15.32 -4.05
C ILE A 243 8.16 -14.12 -4.05
N TYR A 244 8.18 -13.30 -5.10
CA TYR A 244 7.23 -12.22 -5.33
C TYR A 244 6.69 -12.35 -6.74
N HIS A 245 5.45 -11.90 -6.95
CA HIS A 245 4.95 -11.75 -8.31
C HIS A 245 5.53 -10.48 -8.95
N ASP A 246 5.77 -10.54 -10.26
CA ASP A 246 6.32 -9.47 -11.07
C ASP A 246 5.50 -8.17 -10.97
N ILE A 247 4.18 -8.28 -10.91
CA ILE A 247 3.25 -7.14 -10.87
C ILE A 247 2.47 -6.97 -9.57
N ASP A 248 2.78 -7.71 -8.50
CA ASP A 248 2.11 -7.58 -7.19
C ASP A 248 3.10 -7.11 -6.11
N THR A 249 2.63 -6.39 -5.09
CA THR A 249 3.51 -5.96 -3.99
C THR A 249 3.88 -7.07 -3.01
N HIS A 250 3.05 -8.11 -2.91
CA HIS A 250 3.17 -9.16 -1.90
C HIS A 250 4.10 -10.29 -2.34
N TRP A 251 4.63 -11.00 -1.33
CA TRP A 251 5.27 -12.27 -1.58
C TRP A 251 4.26 -13.34 -2.05
N THR A 252 4.76 -14.44 -2.59
CA THR A 252 3.99 -15.64 -2.89
C THR A 252 3.70 -16.44 -1.62
N HIS A 253 2.92 -17.52 -1.73
CA HIS A 253 2.73 -18.47 -0.61
C HIS A 253 4.04 -19.11 -0.15
N GLU A 254 5.03 -19.30 -1.03
CA GLU A 254 6.37 -19.76 -0.64
C GLU A 254 7.08 -18.75 0.27
N GLY A 255 6.88 -17.45 0.03
CA GLY A 255 7.42 -16.40 0.90
C GLY A 255 6.74 -16.37 2.26
N GLY A 256 5.40 -16.38 2.26
CA GLY A 256 4.60 -16.49 3.48
C GLY A 256 4.97 -17.74 4.29
N ALA A 257 5.08 -18.91 3.64
CA ALA A 257 5.54 -20.13 4.27
C ALA A 257 6.96 -19.99 4.84
N THR A 258 7.90 -19.37 4.10
CA THR A 258 9.27 -19.13 4.58
C THR A 258 9.28 -18.35 5.89
N MET A 259 8.47 -17.29 6.01
CA MET A 259 8.30 -16.57 7.27
C MET A 259 7.81 -17.51 8.39
N VAL A 260 6.78 -18.31 8.11
CA VAL A 260 6.20 -19.23 9.11
C VAL A 260 7.22 -20.26 9.61
N TYR A 261 8.06 -20.82 8.74
CA TYR A 261 9.16 -21.70 9.16
C TYR A 261 10.14 -20.98 10.08
N GLN A 262 10.60 -19.78 9.68
CA GLN A 262 11.57 -19.02 10.48
C GLN A 262 11.00 -18.65 11.85
N LEU A 263 9.72 -18.27 11.91
CA LEU A 263 9.05 -17.93 13.15
C LEU A 263 8.86 -19.16 14.05
N ALA A 264 8.45 -20.30 13.49
CA ALA A 264 8.27 -21.54 14.25
C ALA A 264 9.60 -22.03 14.85
N GLU A 265 10.67 -22.05 14.06
CA GLU A 265 12.02 -22.39 14.52
C GLU A 265 12.56 -21.42 15.56
N ARG A 266 12.20 -20.12 15.45
CA ARG A 266 12.57 -19.11 16.44
C ARG A 266 11.89 -19.34 17.79
N LEU A 267 10.65 -19.83 17.78
CA LEU A 267 9.83 -20.09 18.97
C LEU A 267 10.12 -21.45 19.61
N SER A 268 10.36 -22.47 18.79
CA SER A 268 10.65 -23.84 19.22
C SER A 268 11.63 -24.49 18.22
N PRO A 269 12.95 -24.42 18.48
CA PRO A 269 13.94 -24.98 17.56
C PRO A 269 13.73 -26.48 17.30
N GLY A 270 13.78 -26.88 16.03
CA GLY A 270 13.55 -28.24 15.56
C GLY A 270 12.08 -28.64 15.39
N ILE A 271 11.13 -27.76 15.73
CA ILE A 271 9.70 -28.06 15.62
C ILE A 271 9.26 -28.34 14.18
N THR A 272 9.97 -27.79 13.19
CA THR A 272 9.67 -27.99 11.77
C THR A 272 10.19 -29.32 11.22
N GLY A 273 10.92 -30.12 12.02
CA GLY A 273 11.57 -31.35 11.56
C GLY A 273 10.60 -32.43 11.02
N THR A 274 9.33 -32.37 11.38
CA THR A 274 8.28 -33.29 10.89
C THR A 274 7.43 -32.70 9.76
N TRP A 275 7.63 -31.42 9.42
CA TRP A 275 6.74 -30.72 8.49
C TRP A 275 6.84 -31.31 7.09
N LYS A 276 5.67 -31.49 6.45
CA LYS A 276 5.58 -31.80 5.03
C LYS A 276 4.71 -30.78 4.33
N MET A 277 5.27 -30.20 3.27
CA MET A 277 4.54 -29.33 2.36
C MET A 277 4.43 -29.95 0.98
N ALA A 278 3.28 -29.75 0.34
CA ALA A 278 3.05 -30.16 -1.04
C ALA A 278 2.21 -29.09 -1.76
N PRO A 279 2.32 -28.95 -3.08
CA PRO A 279 1.39 -28.11 -3.86
C PRO A 279 -0.06 -28.52 -3.58
N SER A 280 -0.95 -27.55 -3.34
CA SER A 280 -2.37 -27.82 -3.08
C SER A 280 -3.27 -27.32 -4.20
N ARG A 281 -3.39 -26.01 -4.37
CA ARG A 281 -4.31 -25.37 -5.33
C ARG A 281 -3.65 -24.22 -6.06
N GLN A 282 -4.14 -23.98 -7.28
CA GLN A 282 -3.84 -22.77 -8.04
C GLN A 282 -5.10 -21.93 -8.22
N TYR A 283 -4.96 -20.61 -8.15
CA TYR A 283 -6.08 -19.69 -8.34
C TYR A 283 -5.60 -18.34 -8.89
N PRO A 284 -6.44 -17.61 -9.65
CA PRO A 284 -6.12 -16.26 -10.07
C PRO A 284 -6.23 -15.29 -8.89
N HIS A 285 -5.31 -14.34 -8.80
CA HIS A 285 -5.32 -13.24 -7.83
C HIS A 285 -5.23 -11.91 -8.58
N THR A 286 -6.05 -10.93 -8.19
CA THR A 286 -5.96 -9.56 -8.72
C THR A 286 -4.68 -8.93 -8.20
N ALA A 287 -3.81 -8.52 -9.12
CA ALA A 287 -2.56 -7.88 -8.76
C ALA A 287 -2.77 -6.41 -8.41
N ASP A 288 -2.18 -5.95 -7.31
CA ASP A 288 -2.45 -4.63 -6.74
C ASP A 288 -1.74 -3.46 -7.44
N ILE A 289 -0.53 -3.65 -7.99
CA ILE A 289 0.21 -2.56 -8.65
C ILE A 289 -0.47 -2.09 -9.95
N PRO A 290 -0.97 -2.98 -10.82
CA PRO A 290 -1.73 -2.59 -12.02
C PRO A 290 -2.95 -1.71 -11.73
N ASP A 291 -3.61 -1.86 -10.58
CA ASP A 291 -4.76 -1.04 -10.20
C ASP A 291 -4.39 0.45 -10.09
N LEU A 292 -3.16 0.75 -9.65
CA LEU A 292 -2.60 2.12 -9.60
C LEU A 292 -2.39 2.71 -11.01
N LEU A 293 -2.30 1.85 -12.03
CA LEU A 293 -2.26 2.24 -13.44
C LEU A 293 -3.66 2.22 -14.10
N GLY A 294 -4.70 1.99 -13.30
CA GLY A 294 -6.08 1.79 -13.74
C GLY A 294 -6.30 0.48 -14.50
N GLN A 295 -5.42 -0.51 -14.38
CA GLN A 295 -5.48 -1.77 -15.12
C GLN A 295 -5.96 -2.90 -14.23
N ASP A 296 -6.94 -3.69 -14.69
CA ASP A 296 -7.31 -4.95 -14.04
C ASP A 296 -6.44 -6.08 -14.58
N ARG A 297 -5.47 -6.53 -13.78
CA ARG A 297 -4.61 -7.66 -14.15
C ARG A 297 -4.62 -8.71 -13.05
N THR A 298 -4.47 -9.96 -13.45
CA THR A 298 -4.39 -11.09 -12.53
C THR A 298 -3.07 -11.83 -12.69
N VAL A 299 -2.61 -12.42 -11.59
CA VAL A 299 -1.47 -13.33 -11.54
C VAL A 299 -1.92 -14.72 -11.07
N PRO A 300 -1.35 -15.81 -11.60
CA PRO A 300 -1.62 -17.14 -11.11
C PRO A 300 -0.88 -17.37 -9.78
N ILE A 301 -1.63 -17.72 -8.74
CA ILE A 301 -1.07 -18.06 -7.42
C ILE A 301 -1.00 -19.57 -7.27
N GLN A 302 0.15 -20.10 -6.83
CA GLN A 302 0.28 -21.46 -6.33
C GLN A 302 0.25 -21.44 -4.79
N ALA A 303 -0.68 -22.17 -4.20
CA ALA A 303 -0.74 -22.41 -2.76
C ALA A 303 -0.29 -23.84 -2.41
N TYR A 304 -0.04 -24.07 -1.12
CA TYR A 304 0.49 -25.33 -0.59
C TYR A 304 -0.36 -25.85 0.56
N SER A 305 -0.34 -27.15 0.76
CA SER A 305 -0.73 -27.80 2.01
C SER A 305 0.47 -27.85 2.95
N LEU A 306 0.21 -27.90 4.26
CA LEU A 306 1.22 -28.06 5.30
C LEU A 306 0.69 -29.02 6.36
N ALA A 307 1.37 -30.16 6.50
CA ALA A 307 1.14 -31.15 7.54
C ALA A 307 2.26 -31.03 8.60
N PRO A 308 1.99 -30.46 9.79
CA PRO A 308 3.02 -30.23 10.80
C PRO A 308 3.59 -31.52 11.41
N ASP A 309 2.79 -32.58 11.46
CA ASP A 309 3.19 -33.92 11.95
C ASP A 309 3.67 -34.85 10.83
N GLY A 310 3.74 -34.35 9.60
CA GLY A 310 4.07 -35.12 8.40
C GLY A 310 2.95 -36.07 7.95
N GLY A 311 1.75 -35.94 8.53
CA GLY A 311 0.54 -36.66 8.19
C GLY A 311 -0.31 -35.91 7.17
N VAL A 312 -1.53 -35.54 7.56
CA VAL A 312 -2.52 -34.88 6.69
C VAL A 312 -2.40 -33.36 6.74
N ASP A 313 -2.85 -32.71 5.67
CA ASP A 313 -2.92 -31.25 5.57
C ASP A 313 -3.64 -30.62 6.78
N ASN A 314 -3.06 -29.55 7.31
CA ASN A 314 -3.58 -28.78 8.44
C ASN A 314 -3.82 -27.31 8.08
N THR A 315 -3.66 -26.92 6.81
CA THR A 315 -3.87 -25.54 6.36
C THR A 315 -5.34 -25.12 6.42
N GLN A 316 -5.58 -23.84 6.71
CA GLN A 316 -6.92 -23.26 6.68
C GLN A 316 -6.93 -22.02 5.80
N PHE A 317 -7.60 -22.08 4.66
CA PHE A 317 -7.80 -20.93 3.80
C PHE A 317 -9.07 -20.19 4.21
N LYS A 318 -8.94 -19.19 5.09
CA LYS A 318 -10.05 -18.32 5.50
C LYS A 318 -9.85 -16.92 4.93
N PRO A 319 -10.85 -16.35 4.23
CA PRO A 319 -10.77 -14.97 3.79
C PRO A 319 -10.81 -14.03 5.01
N SER A 320 -10.01 -12.98 4.97
CA SER A 320 -10.00 -11.93 5.98
C SER A 320 -9.39 -10.66 5.41
N ASP A 321 -9.93 -9.52 5.81
CA ASP A 321 -9.37 -8.19 5.60
C ASP A 321 -8.58 -7.69 6.82
N PHE A 322 -8.50 -8.50 7.89
CA PHE A 322 -7.89 -8.21 9.19
C PHE A 322 -8.44 -6.97 9.93
N HIS A 323 -9.53 -6.34 9.45
CA HIS A 323 -10.23 -5.28 10.17
C HIS A 323 -10.83 -5.82 11.46
N GLN A 324 -11.38 -7.04 11.40
CA GLN A 324 -11.69 -7.83 12.58
C GLN A 324 -10.60 -8.89 12.79
N PRO A 325 -10.23 -9.22 14.05
CA PRO A 325 -9.25 -10.24 14.31
C PRO A 325 -9.63 -11.58 13.65
N LEU A 326 -8.72 -12.13 12.83
CA LEU A 326 -8.86 -13.46 12.25
C LEU A 326 -8.42 -14.50 13.28
N HIS A 327 -9.36 -15.29 13.80
CA HIS A 327 -9.07 -16.39 14.72
C HIS A 327 -8.89 -17.72 13.97
N LEU A 328 -7.73 -18.36 14.18
CA LEU A 328 -7.34 -19.63 13.60
C LEU A 328 -7.02 -20.60 14.74
N LYS A 329 -7.88 -21.62 14.87
CA LYS A 329 -7.73 -22.68 15.87
C LYS A 329 -7.63 -24.03 15.19
N SER A 330 -6.75 -24.86 15.72
CA SER A 330 -6.47 -26.22 15.24
C SER A 330 -6.22 -27.12 16.45
N SER A 331 -6.66 -28.38 16.38
CA SER A 331 -6.31 -29.35 17.42
C SER A 331 -4.79 -29.52 17.49
N PRO A 332 -4.16 -29.48 18.68
CA PRO A 332 -2.73 -29.68 18.83
C PRO A 332 -2.25 -30.99 18.19
N LYS A 333 -1.16 -30.91 17.42
CA LYS A 333 -0.45 -32.05 16.82
C LYS A 333 1.06 -31.90 17.02
N THR A 334 1.80 -32.99 16.82
CA THR A 334 3.27 -32.94 16.74
C THR A 334 3.70 -31.93 15.66
N GLY A 335 4.75 -31.17 15.95
CA GLY A 335 5.25 -30.13 15.04
C GLY A 335 4.47 -28.82 15.08
N MET A 336 3.50 -28.65 15.99
CA MET A 336 2.78 -27.40 16.18
C MET A 336 3.26 -26.63 17.42
N ILE A 337 3.10 -25.31 17.38
CA ILE A 337 3.19 -24.45 18.56
C ILE A 337 1.84 -24.47 19.28
N THR A 338 1.83 -24.86 20.55
CA THR A 338 0.59 -25.02 21.34
C THR A 338 0.22 -23.80 22.16
N ASP A 339 1.19 -22.96 22.51
CA ASP A 339 0.95 -21.76 23.29
C ASP A 339 0.13 -20.73 22.46
N PRO A 340 -0.86 -20.05 23.06
CA PRO A 340 -1.64 -19.04 22.35
C PRO A 340 -0.77 -17.91 21.79
N VAL A 341 -0.90 -17.67 20.48
CA VAL A 341 -0.22 -16.59 19.77
C VAL A 341 -1.20 -15.49 19.36
N ARG A 342 -0.79 -14.24 19.56
CA ARG A 342 -1.52 -13.07 19.05
C ARG A 342 -0.59 -12.29 18.15
N MET A 343 -1.05 -12.07 16.92
CA MET A 343 -0.25 -11.49 15.86
C MET A 343 -0.83 -10.15 15.42
N VAL A 344 0.05 -9.18 15.24
CA VAL A 344 -0.23 -7.97 14.49
C VAL A 344 0.47 -8.12 13.15
N GLY A 345 -0.28 -8.12 12.05
CA GLY A 345 0.24 -8.42 10.72
C GLY A 345 -0.46 -7.59 9.66
N ASP A 346 0.29 -7.13 8.65
CA ASP A 346 -0.28 -6.38 7.54
C ASP A 346 -0.71 -7.31 6.38
N SER A 347 -0.90 -6.75 5.19
CA SER A 347 -1.34 -7.50 4.02
C SER A 347 -0.37 -8.63 3.59
N PHE A 348 0.92 -8.57 3.94
CA PHE A 348 1.86 -9.67 3.72
C PHE A 348 1.44 -10.95 4.45
N THR A 349 0.82 -10.82 5.62
CA THR A 349 0.31 -11.94 6.39
C THR A 349 -0.82 -12.71 5.67
N GLN A 350 -1.49 -12.15 4.65
CA GLN A 350 -2.53 -12.85 3.88
C GLN A 350 -2.02 -14.16 3.26
N PHE A 351 -0.83 -14.13 2.66
CA PHE A 351 -0.18 -15.31 2.05
C PHE A 351 0.54 -16.21 3.05
N ALA A 352 0.62 -15.81 4.32
CA ALA A 352 1.14 -16.64 5.41
C ALA A 352 0.03 -17.31 6.24
N SER A 353 -1.16 -16.72 6.28
CA SER A 353 -2.25 -17.12 7.18
C SER A 353 -2.67 -18.59 7.09
N PRO A 354 -2.70 -19.26 5.91
CA PRO A 354 -3.03 -20.68 5.87
C PRO A 354 -1.99 -21.57 6.55
N TYR A 355 -0.71 -21.16 6.49
CA TYR A 355 0.41 -21.86 7.10
C TYR A 355 0.54 -21.56 8.59
N LEU A 356 0.21 -20.34 9.00
CA LEU A 356 0.02 -20.00 10.41
C LEU A 356 -1.08 -20.90 11.03
N ALA A 357 -2.23 -21.05 10.36
CA ALA A 357 -3.30 -21.95 10.83
C ALA A 357 -2.85 -23.42 10.99
N ALA A 358 -1.94 -23.87 10.11
CA ALA A 358 -1.38 -25.22 10.17
C ALA A 358 -0.34 -25.38 11.28
N THR A 359 0.34 -24.31 11.66
CA THR A 359 1.50 -24.31 12.57
C THR A 359 1.12 -24.10 14.03
N TYR A 360 0.07 -23.32 14.30
CA TYR A 360 -0.33 -22.91 15.65
C TYR A 360 -1.64 -23.58 16.06
N ALA A 361 -1.73 -24.05 17.30
CA ALA A 361 -2.98 -24.57 17.85
C ALA A 361 -4.00 -23.45 18.11
N ASP A 362 -3.53 -22.28 18.54
CA ASP A 362 -4.32 -21.06 18.72
C ASP A 362 -3.49 -19.86 18.25
N ILE A 363 -3.83 -19.30 17.09
CA ILE A 363 -3.31 -18.01 16.63
C ILE A 363 -4.46 -17.10 16.22
N ALA A 364 -4.36 -15.84 16.59
CA ALA A 364 -5.25 -14.82 16.05
C ALA A 364 -4.46 -13.64 15.52
N ILE A 365 -4.95 -13.01 14.45
CA ILE A 365 -4.23 -11.99 13.67
C ILE A 365 -5.09 -10.73 13.58
N THR A 366 -4.51 -9.56 13.85
CA THR A 366 -5.18 -8.25 13.69
C THR A 366 -4.32 -7.29 12.88
N HIS A 367 -4.95 -6.35 12.18
CA HIS A 367 -4.22 -5.34 11.40
C HIS A 367 -3.54 -4.29 12.30
N PRO A 368 -2.33 -3.80 11.96
CA PRO A 368 -1.65 -2.71 12.68
C PRO A 368 -2.50 -1.47 12.93
N ASP A 369 -3.38 -1.11 11.99
CA ASP A 369 -4.24 0.08 12.11
C ASP A 369 -5.24 -0.01 13.26
N ASN A 370 -5.62 -1.22 13.67
CA ASN A 370 -6.52 -1.42 14.80
C ASN A 370 -5.91 -0.93 16.12
N ILE A 371 -4.58 -0.89 16.22
CA ILE A 371 -3.89 -0.29 17.36
C ILE A 371 -4.20 1.21 17.45
N ALA A 372 -4.28 1.89 16.31
CA ALA A 372 -4.55 3.33 16.25
C ALA A 372 -6.03 3.65 16.44
N THR A 373 -6.92 2.86 15.83
CA THR A 373 -8.36 3.12 15.86
C THR A 373 -9.02 2.66 17.16
N ASN A 374 -8.50 1.59 17.79
CA ASN A 374 -9.01 1.08 19.06
C ASN A 374 -7.91 0.40 19.89
N THR A 375 -7.05 1.23 20.50
CA THR A 375 -5.89 0.77 21.28
C THR A 375 -6.29 -0.17 22.41
N GLN A 376 -7.37 0.12 23.15
CA GLN A 376 -7.82 -0.72 24.26
C GLN A 376 -8.30 -2.10 23.82
N ALA A 377 -9.09 -2.19 22.73
CA ALA A 377 -9.53 -3.49 22.21
C ALA A 377 -8.34 -4.31 21.71
N THR A 378 -7.40 -3.67 21.01
CA THR A 378 -6.17 -4.34 20.56
C THR A 378 -5.31 -4.79 21.74
N ALA A 379 -5.21 -3.99 22.80
CA ALA A 379 -4.48 -4.36 24.01
C ALA A 379 -5.10 -5.58 24.72
N ASN A 380 -6.43 -5.64 24.80
CA ASN A 380 -7.15 -6.80 25.35
C ASN A 380 -6.93 -8.04 24.49
N PHE A 381 -7.01 -7.90 23.17
CA PHE A 381 -6.72 -8.97 22.21
C PHE A 381 -5.30 -9.52 22.41
N LEU A 382 -4.30 -8.65 22.52
CA LEU A 382 -2.90 -9.04 22.74
C LEU A 382 -2.70 -9.70 24.12
N ALA A 383 -3.46 -9.31 25.14
CA ALA A 383 -3.39 -9.89 26.47
C ALA A 383 -3.82 -11.37 26.51
N GLU A 384 -4.59 -11.86 25.53
CA GLU A 384 -4.97 -13.27 25.44
C GLU A 384 -3.82 -14.19 24.99
N GLY A 385 -2.74 -13.63 24.44
CA GLY A 385 -1.59 -14.38 23.96
C GLY A 385 -0.51 -14.58 25.02
N GLU A 386 0.18 -15.71 24.97
CA GLU A 386 1.44 -15.94 25.69
C GLU A 386 2.65 -15.48 24.84
N THR A 387 2.45 -15.45 23.52
CA THR A 387 3.41 -14.93 22.54
C THR A 387 2.73 -13.87 21.69
N ILE A 388 3.37 -12.71 21.59
CA ILE A 388 2.96 -11.63 20.70
C ILE A 388 3.96 -11.54 19.55
N THR A 389 3.46 -11.60 18.32
CA THR A 389 4.28 -11.51 17.11
C THR A 389 3.85 -10.32 16.28
N PHE A 390 4.79 -9.48 15.86
CA PHE A 390 4.54 -8.45 14.86
C PHE A 390 5.15 -8.88 13.53
N GLU A 391 4.39 -8.77 12.46
CA GLU A 391 4.84 -8.81 11.07
C GLU A 391 4.50 -7.48 10.44
N LEU A 392 5.51 -6.81 9.90
CA LEU A 392 5.41 -5.44 9.40
C LEU A 392 6.22 -5.32 8.11
N SER A 393 5.63 -4.75 7.06
CA SER A 393 6.36 -4.48 5.82
C SER A 393 7.46 -3.43 5.97
N GLU A 394 8.59 -3.68 5.32
CA GLU A 394 9.76 -2.82 5.31
C GLU A 394 9.41 -1.37 4.98
N ARG A 395 8.65 -1.11 3.91
CA ARG A 395 8.30 0.26 3.51
C ARG A 395 7.67 1.08 4.62
N PHE A 396 6.75 0.49 5.40
CA PHE A 396 6.07 1.20 6.48
C PHE A 396 6.94 1.33 7.72
N VAL A 397 7.78 0.34 8.03
CA VAL A 397 8.75 0.47 9.13
C VAL A 397 9.82 1.51 8.80
N ALA A 398 10.42 1.43 7.60
CA ALA A 398 11.47 2.33 7.12
C ALA A 398 10.97 3.77 6.99
N GLY A 399 9.74 3.98 6.49
CA GLY A 399 9.13 5.31 6.46
C GLY A 399 8.52 5.77 7.78
N GLY A 400 8.61 4.94 8.82
CA GLY A 400 8.06 5.23 10.14
C GLY A 400 6.55 5.42 10.13
N ARG A 401 5.82 4.81 9.20
CA ARG A 401 4.41 5.10 8.89
C ARG A 401 3.42 4.42 9.83
N TYR A 402 3.79 3.32 10.48
CA TYR A 402 2.86 2.68 11.40
C TYR A 402 2.59 3.54 12.64
N PRO A 403 1.31 3.71 13.04
CA PRO A 403 0.96 4.40 14.27
C PRO A 403 1.58 3.75 15.52
N LEU A 404 1.72 2.41 15.53
CA LEU A 404 2.31 1.66 16.64
C LEU A 404 3.77 2.02 16.93
N LEU A 405 4.45 2.76 16.06
CA LEU A 405 5.84 3.18 16.29
C LEU A 405 5.96 4.30 17.32
N ASP A 406 4.86 4.89 17.78
CA ASP A 406 4.87 5.77 18.95
C ASP A 406 5.10 4.95 20.24
N PRO A 407 6.17 5.23 21.01
CA PRO A 407 6.43 4.56 22.29
C PRO A 407 5.28 4.70 23.31
N ALA A 408 4.46 5.76 23.23
CA ALA A 408 3.31 5.94 24.10
C ALA A 408 2.26 4.84 23.87
N THR A 409 2.06 4.42 22.63
CA THR A 409 1.17 3.31 22.29
C THR A 409 1.64 1.99 22.91
N ALA A 410 2.95 1.70 22.81
CA ALA A 410 3.54 0.51 23.46
C ALA A 410 3.41 0.55 24.99
N ALA A 411 3.50 1.73 25.61
CA ALA A 411 3.33 1.90 27.05
C ALA A 411 1.87 1.72 27.48
N GLU A 412 0.91 2.21 26.69
CA GLU A 412 -0.52 2.00 26.94
C GLU A 412 -0.89 0.52 26.89
N VAL A 413 -0.52 -0.17 25.81
CA VAL A 413 -0.75 -1.61 25.69
C VAL A 413 -0.02 -2.37 26.80
N GLY A 414 1.22 -1.99 27.11
CA GLY A 414 2.01 -2.60 28.18
C GLY A 414 1.31 -2.57 29.55
N ARG A 415 0.58 -1.49 29.89
CA ARG A 415 -0.21 -1.43 31.13
C ARG A 415 -1.32 -2.47 31.17
N VAL A 416 -2.01 -2.68 30.05
CA VAL A 416 -3.07 -3.71 29.94
C VAL A 416 -2.47 -5.11 30.04
N LEU A 417 -1.34 -5.36 29.35
CA LEU A 417 -0.64 -6.64 29.43
C LEU A 417 -0.15 -6.96 30.85
N ALA A 418 0.35 -5.96 31.57
CA ALA A 418 0.80 -6.11 32.96
C ALA A 418 -0.35 -6.38 33.93
N ALA A 419 -1.54 -5.83 33.66
CA ALA A 419 -2.75 -6.11 34.44
C ALA A 419 -3.32 -7.53 34.20
N HIS A 420 -2.86 -8.20 33.13
CA HIS A 420 -3.26 -9.56 32.76
C HIS A 420 -2.02 -10.45 32.61
N PRO A 421 -1.32 -10.83 33.69
CA PRO A 421 -0.12 -11.66 33.57
C PRO A 421 -0.45 -13.03 32.95
N VAL A 422 0.52 -13.58 32.20
CA VAL A 422 0.48 -14.97 31.73
C VAL A 422 0.39 -15.90 32.95
N ARG A 423 -0.56 -16.84 32.95
CA ARG A 423 -0.83 -17.73 34.09
C ARG A 423 0.04 -18.97 34.10
#